data_AF-A0A8I1RS67-F1
#
_entry.id   AF-A0A8I1RS67-F1
#
_cell.length_a   1.000
_cell.length_b   1.000
_cell.length_c   1.000
_cell.angle_alpha   90.00
_cell.angle_beta   90.00
_cell.angle_gamma   90.00
#
_symmetry.space_group_name_H-M   'P 1'
#
loop_
_entity.id
_entity.type
_entity.pdbx_description
1 polymer ?
#
loop_
_entity_poly.entity_id
_entity_poly.type
_entity_poly.pdbx_seq_one_letter_code
_entity_poly.pdbx_strand_id
1 'polypeptide(L)'
;MTDPVAPDPTPEQAALIARIRRLAVIAGLTTAIGVGALLVAIGYRLFRGDGSVQVTDVTATLPKGARIVSTAAAGDRLAVTVDLGGVTEIRTFDAKTLKPAGRLRFAVEP
;
A
#
# COMPACT_ATOMS: atom_id res chain seq x y z
N MET A 1 56.84 17.36 7.78
CA MET A 1 55.51 17.61 8.36
C MET A 1 55.44 16.82 9.66
N THR A 2 55.38 17.50 10.80
CA THR A 2 55.15 16.88 12.12
C THR A 2 53.65 16.88 12.36
N ASP A 3 53.03 15.71 12.38
CA ASP A 3 51.63 15.59 12.78
C ASP A 3 51.48 15.99 14.25
N PRO A 4 50.49 16.82 14.61
CA PRO A 4 50.23 17.13 16.01
C PRO A 4 49.73 15.86 16.70
N VAL A 5 50.56 15.28 17.57
CA VAL A 5 50.13 14.21 18.48
C VAL A 5 49.11 14.82 19.44
N ALA A 6 47.85 14.39 19.30
CA ALA A 6 46.81 14.77 20.25
C ALA A 6 47.23 14.27 21.65
N PRO A 7 47.16 15.12 22.68
CA PRO A 7 47.50 14.70 24.04
C PRO A 7 46.56 13.57 24.47
N ASP A 8 47.11 12.57 25.16
CA ASP A 8 46.32 11.43 25.63
C ASP A 8 45.16 11.91 26.50
N PRO A 9 43.94 11.37 26.28
CA PRO A 9 42.77 11.80 27.01
C PRO A 9 42.94 11.50 28.51
N THR A 10 42.57 12.48 29.34
CA THR A 10 42.48 12.26 30.78
C THR A 10 41.48 11.14 31.10
N PRO A 11 41.62 10.43 32.24
CA PRO A 11 40.73 9.31 32.59
C PRO A 11 39.23 9.68 32.58
N GLU A 12 38.90 10.91 32.98
CA GLU A 12 37.53 11.44 32.94
C GLU A 12 37.01 11.62 31.50
N GLN A 13 37.85 12.10 30.58
CA GLN A 13 37.52 12.22 29.16
C GLN A 13 37.31 10.84 28.51
N ALA A 14 38.16 9.85 28.85
CA ALA A 14 38.02 8.49 28.32
C ALA A 14 36.69 7.84 28.74
N ALA A 15 36.29 7.99 30.00
CA ALA A 15 35.02 7.50 30.51
C ALA A 15 33.81 8.17 29.83
N LEU A 16 33.90 9.48 29.58
CA LEU A 16 32.88 10.22 28.87
C LEU A 16 32.73 9.75 27.41
N ILE A 17 33.84 9.56 26.69
CA ILE A 17 33.85 9.06 25.30
C ILE A 17 33.23 7.67 25.24
N ALA A 18 33.57 6.77 26.17
CA ALA A 18 33.00 5.43 26.23
C ALA A 18 31.48 5.46 26.43
N ARG A 19 30.99 6.35 27.30
CA ARG A 19 29.54 6.55 27.52
C ARG A 19 28.85 7.10 26.27
N ILE A 20 29.42 8.11 25.62
CA ILE A 20 28.87 8.70 24.39
C ILE A 20 28.80 7.64 23.29
N ARG A 21 29.87 6.84 23.11
CA ARG A 21 29.89 5.74 22.14
C ARG A 21 28.78 4.73 22.41
N ARG A 22 28.56 4.35 23.67
CA ARG A 22 27.46 3.45 24.05
C ARG A 22 26.09 4.03 23.74
N LEU A 23 25.87 5.31 24.06
CA LEU A 23 24.61 5.99 23.75
C LEU A 23 24.40 6.13 22.24
N ALA A 24 25.44 6.43 21.48
CA ALA A 24 25.40 6.51 20.02
C ALA A 24 25.02 5.16 19.39
N VAL A 25 25.56 4.05 19.89
CA VAL A 25 25.16 2.70 19.44
C VAL A 25 23.68 2.43 19.70
N ILE A 26 23.19 2.78 20.89
CA ILE A 26 21.77 2.58 21.24
C ILE A 26 20.88 3.43 20.34
N ALA A 27 21.20 4.71 20.16
CA ALA A 27 20.45 5.62 19.29
C ALA A 27 20.48 5.18 17.81
N GLY A 28 21.62 4.68 17.34
CA GLY A 28 21.74 4.12 16.00
C GLY A 28 20.87 2.87 15.82
N LEU A 29 20.88 1.97 16.81
CA LEU A 29 20.09 0.74 16.77
C LEU A 29 18.59 1.03 16.78
N THR A 30 18.11 1.95 17.63
CA THR A 30 16.69 2.32 17.66
C THR A 30 16.25 2.98 16.35
N THR A 31 17.09 3.83 15.77
CA THR A 31 16.82 4.45 14.46
C THR A 31 16.74 3.41 13.36
N ALA A 32 17.69 2.46 13.32
CA ALA A 32 17.71 1.38 12.34
C ALA A 32 16.45 0.51 12.42
N ILE A 33 15.97 0.19 13.64
CA ILE A 33 14.72 -0.54 13.85
C ILE A 33 13.53 0.24 13.29
N GLY A 34 13.44 1.54 13.59
CA GLY A 34 12.35 2.39 13.09
C GLY A 34 12.32 2.46 11.56
N VAL A 35 13.47 2.70 10.93
CA VAL A 35 13.60 2.72 9.47
C VAL A 35 13.28 1.35 8.87
N GLY A 36 13.77 0.26 9.47
CA GLY A 36 13.48 -1.09 9.03
C GLY A 36 11.99 -1.42 9.04
N ALA A 37 11.28 -1.06 10.13
CA ALA A 37 9.84 -1.24 10.22
C ALA A 37 9.08 -0.45 9.14
N LEU A 38 9.50 0.78 8.85
CA LEU A 38 8.91 1.60 7.80
C LEU A 38 9.11 0.98 6.41
N LEU A 39 10.33 0.53 6.11
CA LEU A 39 10.63 -0.13 4.83
C LEU A 39 9.81 -1.42 4.65
N VAL A 40 9.64 -2.21 5.71
CA VAL A 40 8.78 -3.41 5.68
C VAL A 40 7.32 -3.03 5.43
N ALA A 41 6.79 -2.01 6.12
CA ALA A 41 5.41 -1.57 5.95
C ALA A 41 5.15 -1.04 4.53
N ILE A 42 6.07 -0.23 3.98
CA ILE A 42 5.99 0.29 2.62
C ILE A 42 6.12 -0.86 1.61
N GLY A 43 7.10 -1.74 1.78
CA GLY A 43 7.28 -2.92 0.93
C GLY A 43 6.02 -3.78 0.91
N TYR A 44 5.49 -4.13 2.09
CA TYR A 44 4.24 -4.88 2.20
C TYR A 44 3.10 -4.17 1.47
N ARG A 45 2.93 -2.85 1.69
CA ARG A 45 1.89 -2.06 1.03
C ARG A 45 2.03 -2.05 -0.48
N LEU A 46 3.25 -1.94 -1.03
CA LEU A 46 3.47 -1.99 -2.47
C LEU A 46 3.17 -3.37 -3.05
N PHE A 47 3.66 -4.44 -2.40
CA PHE A 47 3.46 -5.82 -2.88
C PHE A 47 2.04 -6.35 -2.72
N ARG A 48 1.27 -5.87 -1.73
CA ARG A 48 -0.12 -6.30 -1.51
C ARG A 48 -1.16 -5.32 -2.02
N GLY A 49 -0.87 -4.01 -2.03
CA GLY A 49 -1.81 -2.96 -2.36
C GLY A 49 -1.88 -2.62 -3.85
N ASP A 50 -0.79 -2.83 -4.59
CA ASP A 50 -0.68 -2.52 -6.01
C ASP A 50 -0.01 -3.66 -6.76
N GLY A 51 -0.64 -4.85 -6.73
CA GLY A 51 -0.23 -5.96 -7.59
C GLY A 51 -0.06 -5.42 -9.03
N SER A 52 1.09 -5.71 -9.63
CA SER A 52 1.55 -5.27 -10.95
C SER A 52 0.70 -5.85 -12.08
N VAL A 53 -0.61 -5.65 -12.04
CA VAL A 53 -1.53 -6.20 -13.02
C VAL A 53 -1.65 -5.17 -14.13
N GLN A 54 -0.76 -5.26 -15.11
CA GLN A 54 -1.05 -4.70 -16.43
C GLN A 54 -2.21 -5.50 -17.02
N VAL A 55 -3.42 -4.97 -16.83
CA VAL A 55 -4.58 -5.44 -17.55
C VAL A 55 -4.60 -4.71 -18.89
N THR A 56 -4.21 -5.39 -19.97
CA THR A 56 -4.11 -4.78 -21.30
C THR A 56 -5.45 -4.72 -22.03
N ASP A 57 -6.34 -5.70 -21.83
CA ASP A 57 -7.72 -5.69 -22.32
C ASP A 57 -8.56 -6.77 -21.59
N VAL A 58 -9.76 -6.45 -21.10
CA VAL A 58 -10.69 -7.40 -20.45
C VAL A 58 -12.08 -7.23 -21.04
N THR A 59 -12.55 -8.28 -21.72
CA THR A 59 -13.92 -8.37 -22.20
C THR A 59 -14.79 -9.11 -21.18
N ALA A 60 -15.70 -8.38 -20.53
CA ALA A 60 -16.73 -8.97 -19.68
C ALA A 60 -18.02 -9.19 -20.49
N THR A 61 -18.58 -10.40 -20.43
CA THR A 61 -19.82 -10.71 -21.15
C THR A 61 -21.04 -10.21 -20.37
N LEU A 62 -21.95 -9.56 -21.11
CA LEU A 62 -23.28 -9.25 -20.62
C LEU A 62 -24.26 -10.36 -21.03
N PRO A 63 -25.24 -10.70 -20.18
CA PRO A 63 -26.36 -11.54 -20.58
C PRO A 63 -27.06 -10.96 -21.81
N LYS A 64 -27.62 -11.83 -22.67
CA LYS A 64 -28.36 -11.37 -23.86
C LYS A 64 -29.50 -10.44 -23.44
N GLY A 65 -29.63 -9.31 -24.13
CA GLY A 65 -30.64 -8.29 -23.83
C GLY A 65 -30.33 -7.41 -22.62
N ALA A 66 -29.24 -7.66 -21.88
CA ALA A 66 -28.80 -6.77 -20.84
C ALA A 66 -28.12 -5.53 -21.43
N ARG A 67 -28.32 -4.38 -20.80
CA ARG A 67 -27.67 -3.12 -21.18
C ARG A 67 -27.01 -2.47 -19.99
N ILE A 68 -25.86 -1.83 -20.21
CA ILE A 68 -25.26 -0.96 -19.22
C ILE A 68 -26.05 0.35 -19.23
N VAL A 69 -26.60 0.74 -18.08
CA VAL A 69 -27.39 1.97 -17.93
C VAL A 69 -26.65 3.07 -17.19
N SER A 70 -25.63 2.72 -16.39
CA SER A 70 -24.79 3.70 -15.69
C SER A 70 -23.43 3.10 -15.34
N THR A 71 -22.42 3.95 -15.27
CA THR A 71 -21.08 3.65 -14.77
C THR A 71 -20.64 4.72 -13.77
N ALA A 72 -19.97 4.31 -12.70
CA ALA A 72 -19.41 5.22 -11.71
C ALA A 72 -18.07 4.69 -11.19
N ALA A 73 -17.14 5.60 -10.92
CA ALA A 73 -15.89 5.29 -10.22
C ALA A 73 -15.96 5.83 -8.79
N ALA A 74 -15.56 5.01 -7.81
CA ALA A 74 -15.53 5.36 -6.39
C ALA A 74 -14.24 4.80 -5.76
N GLY A 75 -13.22 5.64 -5.62
CA GLY A 75 -11.89 5.23 -5.17
C GLY A 75 -11.31 4.15 -6.09
N ASP A 76 -10.91 3.02 -5.52
CA ASP A 76 -10.35 1.87 -6.26
C ASP A 76 -11.44 0.93 -6.83
N ARG A 77 -12.69 1.38 -6.94
CA ARG A 77 -13.82 0.59 -7.44
C ARG A 77 -14.48 1.22 -8.66
N LEU A 78 -14.85 0.37 -9.62
CA LEU A 78 -15.72 0.70 -10.74
C LEU A 78 -17.08 0.01 -10.51
N ALA A 79 -18.15 0.77 -10.42
CA ALA A 79 -19.52 0.28 -10.35
C ALA A 79 -20.18 0.40 -11.72
N VAL A 80 -20.76 -0.69 -12.21
CA VAL A 80 -21.50 -0.78 -13.47
C VAL A 80 -22.92 -1.20 -13.15
N THR A 81 -23.87 -0.31 -13.40
CA THR A 81 -25.30 -0.60 -13.28
C THR A 81 -25.78 -1.19 -14.59
N VAL A 82 -26.31 -2.41 -14.51
CA VAL A 82 -26.83 -3.19 -15.62
C VAL A 82 -28.33 -3.36 -15.44
N ASP A 83 -29.07 -3.10 -16.51
CA ASP A 83 -30.48 -3.45 -16.62
C ASP A 83 -30.58 -4.81 -17.33
N LEU A 84 -31.15 -5.80 -16.63
CA LEU A 84 -31.41 -7.15 -17.12
C LEU A 84 -32.91 -7.34 -17.30
N GLY A 85 -33.46 -6.81 -18.39
CA GLY A 85 -34.87 -7.00 -18.72
C GLY A 85 -35.83 -6.43 -17.66
N GLY A 86 -35.51 -5.26 -17.09
CA GLY A 86 -36.30 -4.59 -16.05
C GLY A 86 -35.76 -4.80 -14.63
N VAL A 87 -34.82 -5.74 -14.43
CA VAL A 87 -34.16 -5.94 -13.14
C VAL A 87 -32.84 -5.16 -13.10
N THR A 88 -32.68 -4.30 -12.10
CA THR A 88 -31.43 -3.56 -11.88
C THR A 88 -30.41 -4.41 -11.11
N GLU A 89 -29.19 -4.49 -11.63
CA GLU A 89 -28.05 -5.14 -10.99
C GLU A 89 -26.86 -4.18 -10.99
N ILE A 90 -26.17 -4.03 -9.85
CA ILE A 90 -24.89 -3.29 -9.78
C ILE A 90 -23.77 -4.31 -9.69
N ARG A 91 -22.83 -4.23 -10.62
CA ARG A 91 -21.59 -5.02 -10.63
C ARG A 91 -20.43 -4.11 -10.26
N THR A 92 -19.71 -4.49 -9.22
CA THR A 92 -18.53 -3.74 -8.80
C THR A 92 -17.27 -4.48 -9.25
N PHE A 93 -16.30 -3.75 -9.76
CA PHE A 93 -15.00 -4.23 -10.19
C PHE A 93 -13.91 -3.46 -9.45
N ASP A 94 -12.78 -4.10 -9.25
CA ASP A 94 -11.55 -3.42 -8.88
C ASP A 94 -11.05 -2.56 -10.04
N ALA A 95 -10.77 -1.28 -9.80
CA ALA A 95 -10.43 -0.34 -10.87
C ALA A 95 -9.06 -0.61 -11.51
N LYS A 96 -8.13 -1.24 -10.77
CA LYS A 96 -6.77 -1.50 -11.23
C LYS A 96 -6.67 -2.83 -11.96
N THR A 97 -7.37 -3.85 -11.46
CA THR A 97 -7.27 -5.22 -11.97
C THR A 97 -8.46 -5.65 -12.83
N LEU A 98 -9.51 -4.83 -12.90
CA LEU A 98 -10.80 -5.13 -13.55
C LEU A 98 -11.46 -6.44 -13.08
N LYS A 99 -11.00 -7.00 -11.95
CA LYS A 99 -11.56 -8.22 -11.38
C LYS A 99 -12.91 -7.90 -10.73
N PRO A 100 -13.92 -8.77 -10.89
CA PRO A 100 -15.18 -8.62 -10.19
C PRO A 100 -14.96 -8.59 -8.67
N ALA A 101 -15.48 -7.55 -8.02
CA ALA A 101 -15.40 -7.33 -6.58
C ALA A 101 -16.72 -7.65 -5.86
N GLY A 102 -17.85 -7.48 -6.55
CA GLY A 102 -19.16 -7.75 -5.96
C GLY A 102 -20.31 -7.61 -6.95
N ARG A 103 -21.48 -8.07 -6.51
CA ARG A 103 -22.74 -7.96 -7.25
C ARG A 103 -23.86 -7.67 -6.27
N LEU A 104 -24.63 -6.62 -6.55
CA LEU A 104 -25.85 -6.27 -5.82
C LEU A 104 -27.04 -6.39 -6.77
N ARG A 105 -28.11 -7.05 -6.33
CA ARG A 105 -29.37 -7.20 -7.05
C ARG A 105 -30.48 -6.60 -6.22
N PHE A 106 -31.43 -5.96 -6.89
CA PHE A 106 -32.63 -5.44 -6.26
C PHE A 106 -33.81 -6.37 -6.56
N ALA A 107 -34.55 -6.74 -5.52
CA ALA A 107 -35.84 -7.42 -5.65
C ALA A 107 -36.96 -6.40 -5.39
N VAL A 108 -38.09 -6.59 -6.04
CA VAL A 108 -39.30 -5.79 -5.78
C VAL A 108 -40.04 -6.44 -4.61
N GLU A 109 -40.50 -5.62 -3.67
CA GLU A 109 -41.36 -6.08 -2.57
C GLU A 109 -42.72 -6.52 -3.14
N PRO A 110 -43.30 -7.65 -2.66
CA PRO A 110 -44.55 -8.21 -3.21
C PRO A 110 -45.78 -7.31 -3.03
#